data_AF-A0A1F9VF51-F1
#
_entry.id   AF-A0A1F9VF51-F1
#
_cell.length_a   1.000
_cell.length_b   1.000
_cell.length_c   1.000
_cell.angle_alpha   90.00
_cell.angle_beta   90.00
_cell.angle_gamma   90.00
#
_symmetry.space_group_name_H-M   'P 1'
#
loop_
_entity.id
_entity.type
_entity.pdbx_description
1 polymer ?
#
loop_
_entity_poly.entity_id
_entity_poly.type
_entity_poly.pdbx_seq_one_letter_code
_entity_poly.pdbx_strand_id
1 'polypeptide(L)'
;MSVYRGHDVLDVTEPNRLGTVEEQVERKLALLDAGTGAVAVDAMSLLPTSVRSYRWTAMTRAETSVIRAFLDARHGRAVPFWLPTYQADMALSQQMGFATTLARVHWVGYTERVWAKGRGRRNVVIFSPPAGLSYHQVTNATHSPGAATEDLTVAPSAPVIYEAGTILMFLRYCRLDSDWVEMRWRGEPAEVELPIRELPLEEPA
;
A
#
# COMPACT_ATOMS: atom_id res chain seq x y z
N MET A 1 9.39 14.05 1.77
CA MET A 1 9.00 12.65 2.05
C MET A 1 8.25 12.67 3.35
N SER A 2 7.01 12.16 3.36
CA SER A 2 6.17 12.19 4.56
C SER A 2 6.52 11.03 5.50
N VAL A 3 6.21 11.20 6.79
CA VAL A 3 6.34 10.15 7.80
C VAL A 3 4.95 9.74 8.28
N TYR A 4 4.67 8.44 8.28
CA TYR A 4 3.43 7.87 8.78
C TYR A 4 3.74 6.72 9.72
N ARG A 5 3.19 6.77 10.94
CA ARG A 5 3.41 5.77 12.00
C ARG A 5 4.89 5.42 12.23
N GLY A 6 5.77 6.42 12.21
CA GLY A 6 7.20 6.25 12.47
C GLY A 6 8.03 5.72 11.29
N HIS A 7 7.43 5.52 10.11
CA HIS A 7 8.15 5.10 8.91
C HIS A 7 7.93 6.08 7.75
N ASP A 8 8.93 6.19 6.89
CA ASP A 8 8.83 7.00 5.68
C ASP A 8 7.76 6.44 4.73
N VAL A 9 7.06 7.35 4.05
CA VAL A 9 6.15 7.03 2.96
C VAL A 9 6.85 7.37 1.65
N LEU A 10 6.88 6.43 0.70
CA LEU A 10 7.32 6.72 -0.65
C LEU A 10 6.19 7.44 -1.41
N ASP A 11 6.13 8.77 -1.24
CA ASP A 11 5.07 9.66 -1.75
C ASP A 11 5.56 10.69 -2.77
N VAL A 12 6.86 10.70 -3.05
CA VAL A 12 7.57 11.77 -3.77
C VAL A 12 7.22 11.80 -5.27
N THR A 13 6.99 10.63 -5.87
CA THR A 13 6.67 10.51 -7.28
C THR A 13 5.75 9.33 -7.48
N GLU A 14 4.71 9.51 -8.28
CA GLU A 14 3.85 8.40 -8.67
C GLU A 14 4.66 7.42 -9.54
N PRO A 15 4.59 6.10 -9.30
CA PRO A 15 5.23 5.14 -10.17
C PRO A 15 4.63 5.19 -11.58
N ASN A 16 5.47 4.88 -12.56
CA ASN A 16 5.05 4.76 -13.94
C ASN A 16 3.95 3.72 -14.08
N ARG A 17 2.86 4.10 -14.75
CA ARG A 17 1.72 3.22 -15.05
C ARG A 17 1.82 2.53 -16.42
N LEU A 18 2.97 2.65 -17.08
CA LEU A 18 3.19 2.10 -18.42
C LEU A 18 3.81 0.69 -18.33
N GLY A 19 3.26 -0.22 -19.13
CA GLY A 19 3.73 -1.60 -19.23
C GLY A 19 2.90 -2.59 -18.40
N THR A 20 3.29 -3.85 -18.46
CA THR A 20 2.63 -4.93 -17.73
C THR A 20 2.91 -4.78 -16.24
N VAL A 21 1.84 -4.83 -15.44
CA VAL A 21 1.94 -4.92 -13.99
C VAL A 21 1.96 -6.39 -13.61
N GLU A 22 3.11 -6.87 -13.15
CA GLU A 22 3.25 -8.21 -12.60
C GLU A 22 3.26 -8.14 -11.06
N GLU A 23 2.35 -8.87 -10.43
CA GLU A 23 2.28 -9.02 -8.97
C GLU A 23 2.28 -10.52 -8.65
N GLN A 24 3.25 -10.94 -7.86
CA GLN A 24 3.36 -12.30 -7.37
C GLN A 24 2.85 -12.37 -5.95
N VAL A 25 1.95 -13.32 -5.68
CA VAL A 25 1.41 -13.54 -4.34
C VAL A 25 1.99 -14.82 -3.79
N GLU A 26 2.86 -14.69 -2.79
CA GLU A 26 3.56 -15.80 -2.16
C GLU A 26 2.91 -16.17 -0.83
N ARG A 27 2.83 -17.48 -0.53
CA ARG A 27 2.49 -17.99 0.80
C ARG A 27 3.63 -18.84 1.32
N LYS A 28 4.01 -18.60 2.57
CA LYS A 28 5.05 -19.38 3.24
C LYS A 28 4.44 -20.67 3.79
N LEU A 29 4.44 -21.70 2.95
CA LEU A 29 3.95 -23.03 3.28
C LEU A 29 5.12 -24.02 3.33
N ALA A 30 5.15 -24.86 4.36
CA ALA A 30 6.08 -25.98 4.48
C ALA A 30 5.29 -27.27 4.25
N LEU A 31 5.67 -28.01 3.19
CA LEU A 31 5.12 -29.34 2.93
C LEU A 31 5.87 -30.36 3.78
N LEU A 32 5.14 -31.08 4.62
CA LEU A 32 5.66 -32.16 5.45
C LEU A 32 5.15 -33.47 4.86
N ASP A 33 5.99 -34.12 4.05
CA ASP A 33 5.71 -35.41 3.44
C ASP A 33 6.75 -36.44 3.92
N ALA A 34 6.30 -37.39 4.75
CA ALA A 34 7.14 -38.47 5.27
C ALA A 34 7.19 -39.70 4.34
N GLY A 35 6.53 -39.65 3.17
CA GLY A 35 6.49 -40.73 2.16
C GLY A 35 5.74 -42.00 2.56
N THR A 36 5.35 -42.14 3.82
CA THR A 36 4.68 -43.32 4.39
C THR A 36 3.45 -42.97 5.25
N GLY A 37 2.98 -41.72 5.17
CA GLY A 37 1.85 -41.20 5.96
C GLY A 37 1.12 -40.05 5.27
N ALA A 38 0.22 -39.39 6.00
CA ALA A 38 -0.52 -38.24 5.47
C ALA A 38 0.43 -37.06 5.20
N VAL A 39 0.28 -36.43 4.04
CA VAL A 39 0.95 -35.18 3.72
C VAL A 39 0.33 -34.07 4.56
N ALA A 40 1.15 -33.40 5.36
CA ALA A 40 0.74 -32.23 6.13
C ALA A 40 1.31 -30.96 5.50
N VAL A 41 0.57 -29.86 5.62
CA VAL A 41 1.02 -28.54 5.18
C VAL A 41 1.01 -27.62 6.38
N ASP A 42 2.19 -27.12 6.76
CA ASP A 42 2.32 -26.12 7.81
C ASP A 42 2.41 -24.72 7.20
N ALA A 43 1.59 -23.79 7.67
CA ALA A 43 1.55 -22.42 7.19
C ALA A 43 2.36 -21.52 8.13
N MET A 44 3.62 -21.25 7.75
CA MET A 44 4.54 -20.42 8.53
C MET A 44 4.13 -18.93 8.56
N SER A 45 3.23 -18.50 7.68
CA SER A 45 2.57 -17.21 7.74
C SER A 45 1.09 -17.36 7.45
N LEU A 46 0.25 -16.71 8.26
CA LEU A 46 -1.20 -16.69 8.07
C LEU A 46 -1.61 -15.83 6.87
N LEU A 47 -0.83 -14.79 6.56
CA LEU A 47 -1.11 -13.84 5.50
C LEU A 47 -0.18 -14.04 4.31
N PRO A 48 -0.71 -13.97 3.07
CA PRO A 48 0.11 -13.95 1.87
C PRO A 48 0.94 -12.66 1.80
N THR A 49 2.02 -12.71 1.04
CA THR A 49 2.91 -11.58 0.79
C THR A 49 2.91 -11.29 -0.71
N SER A 50 2.63 -10.04 -1.09
CA SER A 50 2.79 -9.62 -2.49
C SER A 50 4.21 -9.16 -2.76
N VAL A 51 4.78 -9.58 -3.87
CA VAL A 51 6.02 -9.05 -4.44
C VAL A 51 5.69 -8.43 -5.79
N ARG A 52 6.09 -7.16 -5.98
CA ARG A 52 5.81 -6.40 -7.19
C ARG A 52 6.97 -5.47 -7.50
N SER A 53 7.33 -5.38 -8.78
CA SER A 53 8.25 -4.36 -9.27
C SER A 53 7.50 -3.08 -9.63
N TYR A 54 8.05 -1.95 -9.18
CA TYR A 54 7.55 -0.63 -9.50
C TYR A 54 8.66 0.16 -10.20
N ARG A 55 8.29 0.82 -11.30
CA ARG A 55 9.22 1.67 -12.07
C ARG A 55 8.93 3.12 -11.78
N TRP A 56 9.95 3.89 -11.47
CA TRP A 56 9.87 5.34 -11.35
C TRP A 56 10.78 6.00 -12.37
N THR A 57 10.30 7.08 -12.96
CA THR A 57 11.11 8.00 -13.76
C THR A 57 11.19 9.33 -13.03
N ALA A 58 12.40 9.68 -12.59
CA ALA A 58 12.73 11.00 -12.10
C ALA A 58 13.00 11.91 -13.30
N MET A 59 12.15 12.89 -13.54
CA MET A 59 12.25 13.83 -14.65
C MET A 59 13.27 14.94 -14.36
N THR A 60 13.44 15.29 -13.08
CA THR A 60 14.34 16.37 -12.65
C THR A 60 15.50 15.86 -11.78
N ARG A 61 16.58 16.66 -11.71
CA ARG A 61 17.70 16.41 -10.80
C ARG A 61 17.26 16.43 -9.33
N ALA A 62 16.28 17.29 -9.00
CA ALA A 62 15.70 17.36 -7.66
C ALA A 62 15.02 16.04 -7.28
N GLU A 63 14.12 15.54 -8.13
CA GLU A 63 13.46 14.22 -7.96
C GLU A 63 14.49 13.09 -7.84
N THR A 64 15.52 13.12 -8.69
CA THR A 64 16.58 12.10 -8.65
C THR A 64 17.32 12.10 -7.32
N SER A 65 17.61 13.29 -6.76
CA SER A 65 18.27 13.40 -5.46
C SER A 65 17.39 12.84 -4.33
N VAL A 66 16.07 13.04 -4.41
CA VAL A 66 15.13 12.56 -3.40
C VAL A 66 15.01 11.03 -3.47
N ILE A 67 14.89 10.45 -4.67
CA ILE A 67 14.87 8.99 -4.84
C ILE A 67 16.17 8.37 -4.34
N ARG A 68 17.33 8.97 -4.63
CA ARG A 68 18.60 8.50 -4.11
C ARG A 68 18.66 8.54 -2.59
N ALA A 69 18.28 9.66 -1.98
CA ALA A 69 18.25 9.81 -0.53
C ALA A 69 17.29 8.79 0.13
N PHE A 70 16.15 8.51 -0.51
CA PHE A 70 15.23 7.46 -0.07
C PHE A 70 15.89 6.08 -0.10
N LEU A 71 16.54 5.70 -1.21
CA LEU A 71 17.21 4.41 -1.36
C LEU A 71 18.36 4.24 -0.35
N ASP A 72 19.17 5.28 -0.17
CA ASP A 72 20.27 5.28 0.81
C ASP A 72 19.72 5.07 2.24
N ALA A 73 18.57 5.67 2.56
CA ALA A 73 17.91 5.50 3.85
C ALA A 73 17.25 4.12 4.05
N ARG A 74 17.15 3.26 3.03
CA ARG A 74 16.60 1.90 3.17
C ARG A 74 17.62 0.86 3.60
N HIS A 75 18.92 1.13 3.40
CA HIS A 75 19.98 0.14 3.61
C HIS A 75 19.64 -1.22 2.97
N GLY A 76 19.14 -1.20 1.73
CA GLY A 76 18.69 -2.39 1.01
C GLY A 76 17.35 -2.93 1.55
N ARG A 77 17.32 -4.22 1.91
CA ARG A 77 16.12 -4.89 2.45
C ARG A 77 15.86 -4.59 3.93
N ALA A 78 16.76 -3.89 4.61
CA ALA A 78 16.76 -3.79 6.07
C ALA A 78 15.67 -2.88 6.63
N VAL A 79 15.46 -1.70 6.03
CA VAL A 79 14.54 -0.69 6.57
C VAL A 79 13.23 -0.69 5.77
N PRO A 80 12.08 -0.93 6.42
CA PRO A 80 10.77 -0.89 5.77
C PRO A 80 10.24 0.54 5.58
N PHE A 81 9.23 0.68 4.74
CA PHE A 81 8.55 1.93 4.40
C PHE A 81 7.10 1.69 4.02
N TRP A 82 6.31 2.76 4.01
CA TRP A 82 4.95 2.74 3.49
C TRP A 82 4.90 3.07 2.01
N LEU A 83 4.10 2.32 1.27
CA LEU A 83 3.88 2.52 -0.16
C LEU A 83 2.38 2.55 -0.47
N PRO A 84 1.85 3.65 -1.02
CA PRO A 84 0.51 3.66 -1.60
C PRO A 84 0.43 2.65 -2.76
N THR A 85 -0.69 1.96 -2.91
CA THR A 85 -0.89 1.06 -4.07
C THR A 85 -0.86 1.79 -5.41
N TYR A 86 -1.19 3.09 -5.40
CA TYR A 86 -1.44 3.91 -6.60
C TYR A 86 -2.51 3.32 -7.52
N GLN A 87 -3.42 2.51 -6.97
CA GLN A 87 -4.54 1.86 -7.64
C GLN A 87 -5.87 2.41 -7.13
N ALA A 88 -6.92 2.30 -7.95
CA ALA A 88 -8.27 2.67 -7.55
C ALA A 88 -8.91 1.55 -6.70
N ASP A 89 -8.39 1.31 -5.50
CA ASP A 89 -8.83 0.22 -4.62
C ASP A 89 -10.28 0.42 -4.15
N MET A 90 -10.62 1.65 -3.77
CA MET A 90 -11.93 2.06 -3.32
C MET A 90 -12.25 3.47 -3.81
N ALA A 91 -13.54 3.83 -3.83
CA ALA A 91 -13.99 5.18 -4.16
C ALA A 91 -15.09 5.63 -3.21
N LEU A 92 -15.03 6.89 -2.77
CA LEU A 92 -16.08 7.50 -1.97
C LEU A 92 -17.40 7.53 -2.73
N SER A 93 -18.49 7.08 -2.10
CA SER A 93 -19.82 7.16 -2.70
C SER A 93 -20.50 8.51 -2.46
N GLN A 94 -20.04 9.26 -1.44
CA GLN A 94 -20.54 10.57 -1.06
C GLN A 94 -19.39 11.43 -0.54
N GLN A 95 -19.61 12.74 -0.47
CA GLN A 95 -18.63 13.68 0.08
C GLN A 95 -18.31 13.33 1.54
N MET A 96 -17.02 13.32 1.87
CA MET A 96 -16.52 13.25 3.25
C MET A 96 -16.16 14.66 3.71
N GLY A 97 -16.84 15.12 4.76
CA GLY A 97 -16.68 16.49 5.27
C GLY A 97 -15.37 16.70 6.03
N PHE A 98 -14.98 17.97 6.19
CA PHE A 98 -13.84 18.35 7.02
C PHE A 98 -14.02 17.88 8.48
N ALA A 99 -12.93 17.41 9.09
CA ALA A 99 -12.89 16.87 10.46
C ALA A 99 -13.85 15.70 10.73
N THR A 100 -14.35 15.03 9.68
CA THR A 100 -15.15 13.81 9.83
C THR A 100 -14.27 12.57 9.82
N THR A 101 -14.73 11.49 10.45
CA THR A 101 -14.05 10.19 10.48
C THR A 101 -14.77 9.13 9.66
N LEU A 102 -15.94 9.44 9.10
CA LEU A 102 -16.75 8.49 8.35
C LEU A 102 -16.52 8.65 6.85
N ALA A 103 -15.84 7.67 6.25
CA ALA A 103 -15.67 7.53 4.82
C ALA A 103 -16.66 6.47 4.30
N ARG A 104 -17.69 6.90 3.58
CA ARG A 104 -18.62 5.98 2.91
C ARG A 104 -18.14 5.70 1.50
N VAL A 105 -17.86 4.43 1.20
CA VAL A 105 -17.31 3.96 -0.07
C VAL A 105 -18.31 3.09 -0.81
N HIS A 106 -18.17 2.96 -2.12
CA HIS A 106 -18.89 1.95 -2.88
C HIS A 106 -18.54 0.55 -2.37
N TRP A 107 -19.51 -0.37 -2.38
CA TRP A 107 -19.30 -1.74 -1.94
C TRP A 107 -18.29 -2.45 -2.82
N VAL A 108 -17.17 -2.86 -2.23
CA VAL A 108 -16.10 -3.65 -2.84
C VAL A 108 -15.86 -4.96 -2.08
N GLY A 109 -16.62 -5.19 -1.00
CA GLY A 109 -16.49 -6.29 -0.05
C GLY A 109 -15.31 -6.12 0.91
N TYR A 110 -14.86 -4.89 1.19
CA TYR A 110 -13.74 -4.66 2.10
C TYR A 110 -14.08 -5.15 3.50
N THR A 111 -15.28 -4.84 3.99
CA THR A 111 -15.74 -5.16 5.34
C THR A 111 -15.75 -6.67 5.59
N GLU A 112 -16.27 -7.47 4.67
CA GLU A 112 -16.44 -8.91 4.88
C GLU A 112 -15.21 -9.72 4.50
N ARG A 113 -14.50 -9.30 3.43
CA ARG A 113 -13.37 -10.07 2.88
C ARG A 113 -12.04 -9.70 3.51
N VAL A 114 -11.89 -8.45 3.95
CA VAL A 114 -10.61 -7.90 4.42
C VAL A 114 -10.68 -7.53 5.90
N TRP A 115 -11.67 -6.72 6.30
CA TRP A 115 -11.81 -6.28 7.69
C TRP A 115 -12.07 -7.45 8.65
N ALA A 116 -13.08 -8.29 8.36
CA ALA A 116 -13.46 -9.39 9.23
C ALA A 116 -12.43 -10.55 9.31
N LYS A 117 -11.48 -10.63 8.37
CA LYS A 117 -10.61 -11.81 8.21
C LYS A 117 -9.21 -11.66 8.81
N GLY A 118 -8.79 -10.47 9.19
CA GLY A 118 -7.46 -10.28 9.79
C GLY A 118 -7.08 -8.81 9.96
N ARG A 119 -5.82 -8.59 10.31
CA ARG A 119 -5.26 -7.26 10.63
C ARG A 119 -4.60 -6.56 9.44
N GLY A 120 -4.66 -7.12 8.23
CA GLY A 120 -4.13 -6.50 7.02
C GLY A 120 -5.05 -5.42 6.45
N ARG A 121 -4.51 -4.60 5.56
CA ARG A 121 -5.16 -3.52 4.81
C ARG A 121 -5.93 -2.54 5.70
N ARG A 122 -5.30 -2.10 6.79
CA ARG A 122 -5.88 -1.16 7.74
C ARG A 122 -5.53 0.28 7.43
N ASN A 123 -4.47 0.50 6.67
CA ASN A 123 -4.01 1.84 6.33
C ASN A 123 -4.43 2.19 4.90
N VAL A 124 -4.97 3.39 4.74
CA VAL A 124 -5.46 3.92 3.46
C VAL A 124 -4.91 5.32 3.23
N VAL A 125 -4.78 5.68 1.95
CA VAL A 125 -4.40 7.02 1.51
C VAL A 125 -5.50 7.57 0.63
N ILE A 126 -5.87 8.82 0.88
CA ILE A 126 -6.81 9.55 0.02
C ILE A 126 -6.02 10.61 -0.72
N PHE A 127 -6.13 10.60 -2.05
CA PHE A 127 -5.51 11.61 -2.91
C PHE A 127 -6.53 12.71 -3.24
N SER A 128 -6.22 13.94 -2.86
CA SER A 128 -7.06 15.10 -3.12
C SER A 128 -6.21 16.25 -3.67
N PRO A 129 -6.22 16.50 -4.99
CA PRO A 129 -5.62 17.70 -5.56
C PRO A 129 -6.42 18.95 -5.13
N PRO A 130 -5.79 20.04 -4.67
CA PRO A 130 -4.35 20.31 -4.56
C PRO A 130 -3.73 19.94 -3.20
N ALA A 131 -4.53 19.46 -2.23
CA ALA A 131 -4.09 19.17 -0.86
C ALA A 131 -3.06 18.03 -0.75
N GLY A 132 -2.96 17.17 -1.77
CA GLY A 132 -2.00 16.07 -1.85
C GLY A 132 -2.54 14.77 -1.27
N LEU A 133 -1.63 13.95 -0.73
CA LEU A 133 -1.96 12.66 -0.09
C LEU A 133 -2.23 12.86 1.40
N SER A 134 -3.25 12.16 1.88
CA SER A 134 -3.65 12.16 3.28
C SER A 134 -3.75 10.72 3.79
N TYR A 135 -3.14 10.47 4.95
CA TYR A 135 -2.91 9.11 5.47
C TYR A 135 -3.84 8.83 6.62
N HIS A 136 -4.53 7.70 6.56
CA HIS A 136 -5.51 7.31 7.56
C HIS A 136 -5.43 5.82 7.88
N GLN A 137 -5.77 5.47 9.12
CA GLN A 137 -6.04 4.12 9.56
C GLN A 137 -7.54 3.90 9.66
N VAL A 138 -8.05 2.86 9.01
CA VAL A 138 -9.39 2.33 9.22
C VAL A 138 -9.42 1.66 10.60
N THR A 139 -10.26 2.19 11.49
CA THR A 139 -10.45 1.74 12.86
C THR A 139 -11.72 0.92 13.04
N ASN A 140 -12.68 1.07 12.12
CA ASN A 140 -13.87 0.24 12.04
C ASN A 140 -14.37 0.18 10.60
N ALA A 141 -15.02 -0.92 10.22
CA ALA A 141 -15.70 -1.05 8.95
C ALA A 141 -17.02 -1.80 9.13
N THR A 142 -18.09 -1.26 8.57
CA THR A 142 -19.43 -1.82 8.67
C THR A 142 -20.12 -1.83 7.32
N HIS A 143 -20.84 -2.90 7.05
CA HIS A 143 -21.65 -3.06 5.86
C HIS A 143 -23.01 -3.64 6.24
N SER A 144 -24.08 -3.00 5.80
CA SER A 144 -25.43 -3.52 5.97
C SER A 144 -25.76 -4.48 4.82
N PRO A 145 -26.29 -5.69 5.08
CA PRO A 145 -26.61 -6.65 4.02
C PRO A 145 -27.51 -6.03 2.94
N GLY A 146 -27.08 -6.12 1.68
CA GLY A 146 -27.81 -5.58 0.52
C GLY A 146 -27.60 -4.09 0.24
N ALA A 147 -26.78 -3.39 1.01
CA ALA A 147 -26.40 -2.02 0.71
C ALA A 147 -25.41 -1.95 -0.47
N ALA A 148 -25.43 -0.86 -1.22
CA ALA A 148 -24.48 -0.60 -2.31
C ALA A 148 -23.19 0.10 -1.82
N THR A 149 -23.07 0.32 -0.51
CA THR A 149 -22.01 1.12 0.11
C THR A 149 -21.55 0.51 1.42
N GLU A 150 -20.28 0.71 1.74
CA GLU A 150 -19.68 0.34 3.02
C GLU A 150 -19.27 1.59 3.79
N ASP A 151 -19.38 1.53 5.11
CA ASP A 151 -19.03 2.62 6.03
C ASP A 151 -17.71 2.31 6.72
N LEU A 152 -16.67 3.11 6.42
CA LEU A 152 -15.34 3.00 7.02
C LEU A 152 -15.14 4.14 8.02
N THR A 153 -14.79 3.80 9.26
CA THR A 153 -14.36 4.79 10.25
C THR A 153 -12.83 4.91 10.19
N VAL A 154 -12.33 6.10 9.95
CA VAL A 154 -10.89 6.39 9.77
C VAL A 154 -10.34 7.34 10.82
N ALA A 155 -9.05 7.22 11.12
CA ALA A 155 -8.30 8.10 12.02
C ALA A 155 -6.92 8.43 11.42
N PRO A 156 -6.42 9.67 11.48
CA PRO A 156 -7.09 10.88 11.98
C PRO A 156 -8.30 11.28 11.11
N SER A 157 -9.11 12.24 11.58
CA SER A 157 -10.22 12.77 10.81
C SER A 157 -9.76 13.47 9.52
N ALA A 158 -10.66 13.62 8.55
CA ALA A 158 -10.42 14.29 7.29
C ALA A 158 -9.78 15.68 7.48
N PRO A 159 -8.54 15.93 7.02
CA PRO A 159 -7.92 17.25 7.09
C PRO A 159 -8.51 18.24 6.09
N VAL A 160 -9.23 17.76 5.08
CA VAL A 160 -9.89 18.54 4.03
C VAL A 160 -11.22 17.89 3.67
N ILE A 161 -12.01 18.56 2.82
CA ILE A 161 -13.20 17.96 2.21
C ILE A 161 -12.77 17.06 1.06
N TYR A 162 -13.33 15.85 0.99
CA TYR A 162 -13.18 14.95 -0.15
C TYR A 162 -14.50 14.80 -0.88
N GLU A 163 -14.50 15.06 -2.18
CA GLU A 163 -15.68 14.93 -3.01
C GLU A 163 -16.08 13.47 -3.24
N ALA A 164 -17.35 13.23 -3.58
CA ALA A 164 -17.79 11.93 -4.05
C ALA A 164 -16.97 11.49 -5.27
N GLY A 165 -16.66 10.20 -5.36
CA GLY A 165 -15.78 9.64 -6.41
C GLY A 165 -14.29 9.76 -6.12
N THR A 166 -13.88 10.43 -5.02
CA THR A 166 -12.46 10.46 -4.61
C THR A 166 -11.96 9.05 -4.34
N ILE A 167 -10.80 8.72 -4.89
CA ILE A 167 -10.19 7.39 -4.79
C ILE A 167 -9.46 7.25 -3.45
N LEU A 168 -9.67 6.10 -2.81
CA LEU A 168 -8.87 5.64 -1.68
C LEU A 168 -7.96 4.50 -2.17
N MET A 169 -6.70 4.58 -1.78
CA MET A 169 -5.65 3.61 -2.06
C MET A 169 -5.30 2.89 -0.77
N PHE A 170 -4.93 1.62 -0.80
CA PHE A 170 -4.30 0.99 0.35
C PHE A 170 -2.89 1.54 0.55
N LEU A 171 -2.49 1.68 1.82
CA LEU A 171 -1.13 1.99 2.21
C LEU A 171 -0.47 0.70 2.70
N ARG A 172 0.40 0.13 1.88
CA ARG A 172 1.06 -1.14 2.16
C ARG A 172 2.36 -0.90 2.94
N TYR A 173 2.60 -1.69 3.98
CA TYR A 173 3.89 -1.69 4.66
C TYR A 173 4.83 -2.65 3.93
N CYS A 174 5.95 -2.13 3.43
CA CYS A 174 6.79 -2.83 2.48
C CYS A 174 8.27 -2.68 2.82
N ARG A 175 9.10 -3.50 2.20
CA ARG A 175 10.55 -3.28 2.09
C ARG A 175 11.00 -3.53 0.66
N LEU A 176 12.21 -3.10 0.33
CA LEU A 176 12.85 -3.54 -0.91
C LEU A 176 13.02 -5.07 -0.85
N ASP A 177 12.91 -5.71 -2.01
CA ASP A 177 13.21 -7.14 -2.19
C ASP A 177 14.58 -7.36 -2.82
N SER A 178 15.42 -6.34 -2.87
CA SER A 178 16.84 -6.43 -3.25
C SER A 178 17.67 -5.51 -2.37
N ASP A 179 18.88 -5.96 -2.01
CA ASP A 179 19.86 -5.11 -1.30
C ASP A 179 20.59 -4.16 -2.25
N TRP A 180 20.48 -4.43 -3.55
CA TRP A 180 21.07 -3.62 -4.60
C TRP A 180 20.00 -3.15 -5.58
N VAL A 181 20.04 -1.87 -5.91
CA VAL A 181 19.12 -1.22 -6.85
C VAL A 181 19.95 -0.49 -7.90
N GLU A 182 19.58 -0.68 -9.17
CA GLU A 182 20.20 0.01 -10.29
C GLU A 182 19.35 1.22 -10.71
N MET A 183 19.97 2.39 -10.80
CA MET A 183 19.36 3.59 -11.38
C MET A 183 20.04 3.92 -12.70
N ARG A 184 19.26 4.01 -13.77
CA ARG A 184 19.72 4.20 -15.15
C ARG A 184 19.43 5.61 -15.63
N TRP A 185 20.43 6.29 -16.17
CA TRP A 185 20.25 7.61 -16.77
C TRP A 185 19.82 7.48 -18.23
N ARG A 186 18.74 8.15 -18.62
CA ARG A 186 18.24 8.24 -20.01
C ARG A 186 18.46 9.65 -20.57
N GLY A 187 19.64 10.22 -20.30
CA GLY A 187 19.93 11.64 -20.51
C GLY A 187 19.77 12.43 -19.22
N GLU A 188 18.89 13.42 -19.21
CA GLU A 188 18.51 14.14 -17.99
C GLU A 188 17.65 13.32 -17.01
N PRO A 189 16.61 12.57 -17.47
CA PRO A 189 15.82 11.76 -16.55
C PRO A 189 16.57 10.50 -16.10
N ALA A 190 16.29 10.08 -14.88
CA ALA A 190 16.77 8.83 -14.31
C ALA A 190 15.60 7.86 -14.11
N GLU A 191 15.79 6.60 -14.46
CA GLU A 191 14.82 5.53 -14.27
C GLU A 191 15.34 4.57 -13.21
N VAL A 192 14.45 4.12 -12.34
CA VAL A 192 14.73 3.09 -11.35
C VAL A 192 13.61 2.08 -11.31
N GLU A 193 13.96 0.81 -11.20
CA GLU A 193 13.02 -0.27 -10.98
C GLU A 193 13.27 -0.88 -9.60
N LEU A 194 12.26 -0.79 -8.72
CA LEU A 194 12.35 -1.29 -7.36
C LEU A 194 11.49 -2.55 -7.23
N PRO A 195 12.09 -3.72 -6.97
CA PRO A 195 11.34 -4.87 -6.50
C PRO A 195 10.94 -4.60 -5.05
N ILE A 196 9.63 -4.64 -4.77
CA ILE A 196 9.07 -4.32 -3.46
C ILE A 196 8.30 -5.52 -2.94
N ARG A 197 8.57 -5.88 -1.70
CA ARG A 197 7.89 -6.96 -0.98
C ARG A 197 7.06 -6.36 0.15
N GLU A 198 5.79 -6.74 0.18
CA GLU A 198 4.90 -6.41 1.29
C GLU A 198 5.28 -7.19 2.56
N LEU A 199 5.12 -6.57 3.71
CA LEU A 199 5.29 -7.22 5.00
C LEU A 199 3.90 -7.66 5.53
N PRO A 200 3.74 -8.92 5.96
CA PRO A 200 2.43 -9.49 6.28
C PRO A 200 1.75 -8.85 7.51
N LEU A 201 2.52 -8.22 8.40
CA LEU A 201 2.00 -7.46 9.53
C LEU A 201 2.27 -5.99 9.23
N GLU A 202 1.24 -5.23 8.87
CA GLU A 202 1.36 -3.82 8.49
C GLU A 202 1.91 -2.92 9.61
N GLU A 203 1.93 -3.39 10.86
CA GLU A 203 2.52 -2.67 11.98
C GLU A 203 3.57 -3.55 12.68
N PRO A 204 4.78 -3.03 12.93
CA PRO A 204 5.64 -3.61 13.96
C PRO A 204 4.94 -3.46 15.32
N ALA A 205 4.95 -4.54 16.11
CA ALA A 205 4.43 -4.57 17.47
C ALA A 205 5.26 -3.71 18.42
#